data_AF-A0A9F7TDQ4-F1
#
_entry.id   AF-A0A9F7TDQ4-F1
#
_cell.length_a   1.000
_cell.length_b   1.000
_cell.length_c   1.000
_cell.angle_alpha   90.00
_cell.angle_beta   90.00
_cell.angle_gamma   90.00
#
_symmetry.space_group_name_H-M   'P 1'
#
loop_
_entity.id
_entity.type
_entity.pdbx_description
1 polymer ?
#
loop_
_entity_poly.entity_id
_entity_poly.type
_entity_poly.pdbx_seq_one_letter_code
_entity_poly.pdbx_strand_id
1 'polypeptide(L)'
;MAVLLETTLGNIVVDLYTEERPKACLNFLKLCKIKYYNYCLIHNVQRDFIVQTGDPTGSGRGGESVFCKLYGDQARFFDAEKVPRIKHKKKGTVSMVNNGNEQHGSQVLILYIYNIYIHVSLFYEVNTCTSSDID
;
A
#
# COMPACT_ATOMS: atom_id res chain seq x y z
N MET A 1 14.40 -5.83 2.14
CA MET A 1 14.12 -6.19 0.72
C MET A 1 13.54 -4.96 0.03
N ALA A 2 13.86 -4.68 -1.24
CA ALA A 2 13.36 -3.48 -1.93
C ALA A 2 12.67 -3.81 -3.27
N VAL A 3 11.76 -2.95 -3.71
CA VAL A 3 11.05 -3.03 -4.99
C VAL A 3 11.13 -1.68 -5.71
N LEU A 4 11.43 -1.70 -7.00
CA LEU A 4 11.37 -0.53 -7.86
C LEU A 4 9.98 -0.43 -8.50
N LEU A 5 9.31 0.70 -8.31
CA LEU A 5 8.09 1.06 -9.01
C LEU A 5 8.42 2.12 -10.06
N GLU A 6 8.23 1.78 -11.32
CA GLU A 6 8.38 2.71 -12.44
C GLU A 6 7.03 3.40 -12.69
N THR A 7 7.02 4.72 -12.60
CA THR A 7 5.82 5.53 -12.88
C THR A 7 6.11 6.50 -14.02
N THR A 8 5.05 7.08 -14.59
CA THR A 8 5.17 8.09 -15.65
C THR A 8 5.91 9.36 -15.20
N LEU A 9 5.98 9.63 -13.89
CA LEU A 9 6.63 10.80 -13.31
C LEU A 9 8.02 10.48 -12.72
N GLY A 10 8.48 9.24 -12.87
CA GLY A 10 9.77 8.78 -12.36
C GLY A 10 9.68 7.52 -11.52
N ASN A 11 10.82 7.14 -10.97
CA ASN A 11 10.97 5.87 -10.27
C ASN A 11 10.87 6.06 -8.75
N ILE A 12 10.23 5.10 -8.09
CA ILE A 12 10.06 5.06 -6.64
C ILE A 12 10.66 3.75 -6.13
N VAL A 13 11.56 3.83 -5.15
CA VAL A 13 12.14 2.64 -4.50
C VAL A 13 11.43 2.41 -3.18
N VAL A 14 10.92 1.20 -3.01
CA VAL A 14 10.13 0.75 -1.86
C VAL A 14 10.82 -0.37 -1.11
N ASP A 15 11.40 -0.03 0.02
CA ASP A 15 11.85 -0.97 1.04
C ASP A 15 10.67 -1.58 1.80
N LEU A 16 10.79 -2.89 1.98
CA LEU A 16 9.80 -3.76 2.58
C LEU A 16 10.32 -4.31 3.89
N TYR A 17 9.50 -4.18 4.94
CA TYR A 17 9.69 -4.81 6.25
C TYR A 17 9.20 -6.23 6.22
N THR A 18 9.94 -7.09 5.53
CA THR A 18 9.55 -8.50 5.31
C THR A 18 9.54 -9.31 6.60
N GLU A 19 10.24 -8.89 7.64
CA GLU A 19 10.28 -9.57 8.94
C GLU A 19 9.07 -9.17 9.80
N GLU A 20 8.73 -7.88 9.83
CA GLU A 20 7.65 -7.33 10.64
C GLU A 20 6.28 -7.46 9.97
N ARG A 21 6.24 -7.46 8.64
CA ARG A 21 5.01 -7.51 7.82
C ARG A 21 5.10 -8.59 6.72
N PRO A 22 5.31 -9.86 7.07
CA PRO A 22 5.54 -10.91 6.09
C PRO A 22 4.35 -11.12 5.15
N LYS A 23 3.10 -11.11 5.64
CA LYS A 23 1.92 -11.32 4.77
C LYS A 23 1.69 -10.14 3.83
N ALA A 24 1.76 -8.91 4.33
CA ALA A 24 1.56 -7.72 3.50
C ALA A 24 2.67 -7.59 2.44
N CYS A 25 3.93 -7.80 2.83
CA CYS A 25 5.05 -7.78 1.90
C CYS A 25 4.96 -8.90 0.86
N LEU A 26 4.57 -10.12 1.28
CA LEU A 26 4.35 -11.23 0.36
C LEU A 26 3.26 -10.90 -0.66
N ASN A 27 2.12 -10.35 -0.19
CA ASN A 27 1.03 -9.91 -1.05
C ASN A 27 1.53 -8.91 -2.10
N PHE A 28 2.18 -7.83 -1.65
CA PHE A 28 2.73 -6.81 -2.53
C PHE A 28 3.72 -7.37 -3.55
N LEU A 29 4.71 -8.15 -3.10
CA LEU A 29 5.74 -8.74 -3.97
C LEU A 29 5.14 -9.67 -5.02
N LYS A 30 4.16 -10.49 -4.65
CA LYS A 30 3.52 -11.41 -5.59
C LYS A 30 2.65 -10.67 -6.59
N LEU A 31 1.92 -9.63 -6.17
CA LEU A 31 1.16 -8.75 -7.07
C LEU A 31 2.09 -8.01 -8.06
N CYS A 32 3.23 -7.51 -7.60
CA CYS A 32 4.27 -6.96 -8.47
C CYS A 32 4.77 -7.99 -9.49
N LYS A 33 5.06 -9.23 -9.05
CA LYS A 33 5.57 -10.30 -9.92
C LYS A 33 4.61 -10.68 -11.05
N ILE A 34 3.30 -10.63 -10.79
CA ILE A 34 2.28 -10.92 -11.80
C ILE A 34 1.85 -9.67 -12.58
N LYS A 35 2.59 -8.55 -12.46
CA LYS A 35 2.32 -7.27 -13.14
C LYS A 35 0.94 -6.69 -12.83
N TYR A 36 0.40 -7.00 -11.64
CA TYR A 36 -0.93 -6.54 -11.22
C TYR A 36 -1.02 -5.02 -11.14
N TYR A 37 0.07 -4.37 -10.73
CA TYR A 37 0.16 -2.91 -10.59
C TYR A 37 0.44 -2.17 -11.89
N ASN A 38 0.68 -2.89 -13.00
CA ASN A 38 0.95 -2.24 -14.27
C ASN A 38 -0.30 -1.52 -14.77
N TYR A 39 -0.14 -0.25 -15.14
CA TYR A 39 -1.24 0.64 -15.54
C TYR A 39 -2.27 0.94 -14.45
N CYS A 40 -2.01 0.58 -13.20
CA CYS A 40 -2.81 1.06 -12.08
C CYS A 40 -2.65 2.58 -11.97
N LEU A 41 -3.79 3.28 -11.92
CA LEU A 41 -3.80 4.72 -11.77
C LEU A 41 -3.46 5.10 -10.33
N ILE A 42 -2.94 6.31 -10.18
CA ILE A 42 -3.01 7.02 -8.91
C ILE A 42 -4.38 7.69 -8.89
N HIS A 43 -5.36 7.04 -8.26
CA HIS A 43 -6.77 7.44 -8.34
C HIS A 43 -7.19 8.43 -7.26
N ASN A 44 -6.40 8.60 -6.20
CA ASN A 44 -6.69 9.57 -5.13
C ASN A 44 -5.40 10.25 -4.66
N VAL A 45 -5.39 11.58 -4.72
CA VAL A 45 -4.27 12.43 -4.33
C VAL A 45 -4.81 13.52 -3.41
N GLN A 46 -4.38 13.50 -2.15
CA GLN A 46 -4.68 14.53 -1.17
C GLN A 46 -3.38 15.25 -0.85
N ARG A 47 -3.34 16.53 -1.21
CA ARG A 47 -2.16 17.39 -1.02
C ARG A 47 -1.79 17.40 0.46
N ASP A 48 -0.49 17.28 0.73
CA ASP A 48 0.10 17.24 2.08
C ASP A 48 -0.33 16.06 2.94
N PHE A 49 -0.86 15.02 2.30
CA PHE A 49 -1.37 13.88 3.03
C PHE A 49 -1.02 12.57 2.36
N ILE A 50 -1.83 12.14 1.39
CA ILE A 50 -1.77 10.78 0.88
C ILE A 50 -1.88 10.73 -0.64
N VAL A 51 -1.18 9.76 -1.21
CA VAL A 51 -1.32 9.33 -2.60
C VAL A 51 -1.73 7.87 -2.57
N GLN A 52 -2.84 7.53 -3.20
CA GLN A 52 -3.40 6.17 -3.20
C GLN A 52 -3.36 5.56 -4.60
N THR A 53 -3.00 4.28 -4.66
CA THR A 53 -2.94 3.49 -5.88
C THR A 53 -3.19 2.01 -5.58
N GLY A 54 -3.02 1.13 -6.56
CA GLY A 54 -3.16 -0.31 -6.39
C GLY A 54 -4.56 -0.86 -6.62
N ASP A 55 -5.43 -0.06 -7.24
CA ASP A 55 -6.71 -0.51 -7.79
C ASP A 55 -6.62 -0.56 -9.34
N PRO A 56 -6.58 -1.76 -9.96
CA PRO A 56 -6.56 -1.89 -11.42
C PRO A 56 -7.80 -1.32 -12.11
N THR A 57 -8.91 -1.20 -11.39
CA THR A 57 -10.15 -0.63 -11.94
C THR A 57 -10.15 0.90 -11.93
N GLY A 58 -9.25 1.52 -11.15
CA GLY A 58 -9.21 2.97 -10.94
C GLY A 58 -10.43 3.55 -10.21
N SER A 59 -11.35 2.72 -9.71
CA SER A 59 -12.59 3.17 -9.04
C SER A 59 -12.38 3.61 -7.60
N GLY A 60 -11.27 3.18 -6.98
CA GLY A 60 -10.96 3.33 -5.56
C GLY A 60 -11.64 2.30 -4.66
N ARG A 61 -12.54 1.46 -5.20
CA ARG A 61 -13.24 0.40 -4.46
C ARG A 61 -12.81 -1.00 -4.89
N GLY A 62 -11.99 -1.10 -5.93
CA GLY A 62 -11.49 -2.36 -6.44
C GLY A 62 -10.26 -2.85 -5.68
N GLY A 63 -9.55 -3.78 -6.30
CA GLY A 63 -8.39 -4.41 -5.70
C GLY A 63 -8.72 -5.70 -4.96
N GLU A 64 -7.79 -6.64 -5.05
CA GLU A 64 -7.86 -7.96 -4.43
C GLU A 64 -6.46 -8.40 -4.02
N SER A 65 -6.37 -9.14 -2.92
CA SER A 65 -5.10 -9.73 -2.52
C SER A 65 -4.64 -10.80 -3.51
N VAL A 66 -3.36 -11.13 -3.48
CA VAL A 66 -2.85 -12.28 -4.24
C VAL A 66 -3.45 -13.61 -3.78
N PHE A 67 -3.93 -13.66 -2.53
CA PHE A 67 -4.56 -14.85 -1.96
C PHE A 67 -5.91 -15.14 -2.64
N CYS A 68 -6.59 -14.12 -3.17
CA CYS A 68 -7.78 -14.27 -4.01
C CYS A 68 -7.51 -15.22 -5.19
N LYS A 69 -6.36 -15.03 -5.84
CA LYS A 69 -5.96 -15.86 -6.99
C LYS A 69 -5.57 -17.29 -6.62
N LEU A 70 -5.24 -17.53 -5.35
CA LEU A 70 -4.80 -18.84 -4.87
C LEU A 70 -5.95 -19.65 -4.27
N TYR A 71 -6.87 -18.98 -3.57
CA TYR A 71 -7.90 -19.64 -2.78
C TYR A 71 -9.32 -19.28 -3.23
N GLY A 72 -9.52 -18.27 -4.07
CA GLY A 72 -10.83 -17.80 -4.52
C GLY A 72 -11.32 -16.56 -3.75
N ASP A 73 -12.56 -16.16 -4.04
CA ASP A 73 -13.17 -14.91 -3.56
C ASP A 73 -13.20 -14.77 -2.03
N GLN A 74 -13.24 -15.88 -1.29
CA GLN A 74 -13.18 -15.86 0.17
C GLN A 74 -11.85 -15.33 0.73
N ALA A 75 -10.78 -15.35 -0.08
CA ALA A 75 -9.46 -14.81 0.26
C ALA A 75 -9.18 -13.48 -0.45
N ARG A 76 -10.23 -12.78 -0.91
CA ARG A 76 -10.10 -11.47 -1.55
C ARG A 76 -9.36 -10.45 -0.68
N PHE A 77 -9.54 -10.53 0.63
CA PHE A 77 -8.82 -9.74 1.60
C PHE A 77 -8.09 -10.62 2.62
N PHE A 78 -7.09 -10.07 3.29
CA PHE A 78 -6.35 -10.72 4.37
C PHE A 78 -6.23 -9.80 5.59
N ASP A 79 -6.09 -10.40 6.77
CA ASP A 79 -6.07 -9.64 8.02
C ASP A 79 -4.77 -8.83 8.19
N ALA A 80 -4.91 -7.63 8.78
CA ALA A 80 -3.80 -6.76 9.09
C ALA A 80 -2.83 -7.35 10.13
N GLU A 81 -1.53 -7.25 9.84
CA GLU A 81 -0.47 -7.55 10.79
C GLU A 81 -0.21 -6.31 11.65
N LYS A 82 -0.43 -6.40 12.97
CA LYS A 82 -0.39 -5.22 13.87
C LYS A 82 0.86 -5.13 14.76
N VAL A 83 1.59 -6.23 14.91
CA VAL A 83 2.72 -6.35 15.85
C VAL A 83 4.01 -6.56 15.07
N PRO A 84 5.10 -5.83 15.36
CA PRO A 84 5.19 -4.69 16.27
C PRO A 84 4.39 -3.49 15.74
N ARG A 85 4.00 -2.56 16.61
CA ARG A 85 3.26 -1.36 16.20
C ARG A 85 4.22 -0.34 15.59
N ILE A 86 4.14 -0.13 14.28
CA ILE A 86 4.94 0.89 13.59
C ILE A 86 4.07 2.11 13.30
N LYS A 87 4.57 3.30 13.63
CA LYS A 87 3.88 4.58 13.41
C LYS A 87 4.40 5.26 12.14
N HIS A 88 3.52 5.98 11.45
CA HIS A 88 3.84 6.81 10.28
C HIS A 88 4.56 8.10 10.69
N LYS A 89 5.78 7.99 11.19
CA LYS A 89 6.56 9.15 11.68
C LYS A 89 7.32 9.89 10.57
N LYS A 90 7.46 9.28 9.40
CA LYS A 90 8.33 9.77 8.33
C LYS A 90 7.56 9.88 7.01
N LYS A 91 7.84 10.97 6.29
CA LYS A 91 7.40 11.18 4.91
C LYS A 91 7.92 10.04 4.04
N GLY A 92 7.14 9.63 3.05
CA GLY A 92 7.47 8.51 2.18
C GLY A 92 7.15 7.14 2.75
N THR A 93 6.45 7.06 3.88
CA THR A 93 5.97 5.77 4.39
C THR A 93 4.86 5.23 3.50
N VAL A 94 4.86 3.93 3.24
CA VAL A 94 3.84 3.27 2.43
C VAL A 94 3.04 2.27 3.23
N SER A 95 1.72 2.31 3.15
CA SER A 95 0.82 1.46 3.92
C SER A 95 -0.23 0.79 3.05
N MET A 96 -0.67 -0.40 3.45
CA MET A 96 -1.85 -1.02 2.82
C MET A 96 -3.12 -0.26 3.21
N VAL A 97 -4.02 -0.08 2.25
CA VAL A 97 -5.33 0.52 2.51
C VAL A 97 -6.20 -0.49 3.27
N ASN A 98 -6.96 0.00 4.24
CA ASN A 98 -7.95 -0.79 4.97
C ASN A 98 -9.26 -0.79 4.16
N ASN A 99 -9.76 -1.98 3.82
CA ASN A 99 -10.99 -2.19 3.06
C ASN A 99 -12.21 -2.45 3.98
N GLY A 100 -12.08 -2.18 5.28
CA GLY A 100 -13.06 -2.50 6.32
C GLY A 100 -12.68 -3.77 7.08
N ASN A 101 -13.20 -3.90 8.31
CA ASN A 101 -12.91 -5.02 9.22
C ASN A 101 -11.41 -5.30 9.43
N GLU A 102 -10.55 -4.28 9.28
CA GLU A 102 -9.10 -4.40 9.39
C GLU A 102 -8.48 -5.38 8.38
N GLN A 103 -9.08 -5.45 7.19
CA GLN A 103 -8.63 -6.30 6.10
C GLN A 103 -7.98 -5.49 4.98
N HIS A 104 -6.99 -6.10 4.35
CA HIS A 104 -6.20 -5.53 3.28
C HIS A 104 -6.39 -6.28 1.96
N GLY A 105 -6.37 -5.52 0.86
CA GLY A 105 -6.39 -6.05 -0.50
C GLY A 105 -5.08 -5.79 -1.24
N SER A 106 -5.17 -5.23 -2.45
CA SER A 106 -4.02 -4.79 -3.24
C SER A 106 -3.71 -3.30 -3.10
N GLN A 107 -4.64 -2.51 -2.59
CA GLN A 107 -4.51 -1.05 -2.58
C GLN A 107 -3.47 -0.59 -1.57
N VAL A 108 -2.67 0.39 -2.01
CA VAL A 108 -1.53 0.92 -1.27
C VAL A 108 -1.63 2.44 -1.22
N LEU A 109 -1.22 2.99 -0.09
CA LEU A 109 -1.22 4.41 0.22
C LEU A 109 0.22 4.85 0.52
N ILE A 110 0.63 5.96 -0.08
CA ILE A 110 1.95 6.59 0.07
C ILE A 110 1.74 7.91 0.80
N LEU A 111 2.33 8.07 1.99
CA LEU A 111 2.28 9.32 2.74
C LEU A 111 3.21 10.35 2.10
N TYR A 112 2.66 11.48 1.67
CA TYR A 112 3.37 12.54 0.97
C TYR A 112 3.18 13.90 1.65
N ILE A 113 4.28 14.53 2.08
CA ILE A 113 4.28 15.91 2.58
C ILE A 113 5.49 16.62 1.95
N TYR A 114 5.39 17.07 0.69
CA TYR A 114 6.40 17.80 -0.12
C TYR A 114 7.88 17.34 -0.18
N ASN A 115 8.37 17.36 -1.43
CA ASN A 115 9.74 17.18 -1.96
C ASN A 115 10.27 15.74 -2.12
N ILE A 116 10.81 15.52 -3.32
CA ILE A 116 11.14 14.23 -3.96
C ILE A 116 12.47 13.73 -3.42
N TYR A 117 12.45 12.77 -2.51
CA TYR A 117 13.42 11.67 -2.35
C TYR A 117 12.75 10.65 -1.44
N ILE A 118 12.03 9.70 -2.04
CA ILE A 118 11.21 8.77 -1.26
C ILE A 118 11.99 7.48 -1.04
N HIS A 119 12.61 7.38 0.13
CA HIS A 119 13.04 6.09 0.70
C HIS A 119 11.79 5.48 1.31
N VAL A 120 11.07 4.69 0.53
CA VAL A 120 9.77 4.20 0.95
C VAL A 120 9.95 2.98 1.82
N SER A 121 9.22 2.92 2.92
CA SER A 121 9.30 1.89 3.94
C SER A 121 7.87 1.37 4.18
N LEU A 122 7.58 0.09 3.84
CA LEU A 122 6.21 -0.44 3.80
C LEU A 122 5.69 -0.82 5.20
N PHE A 123 4.88 0.04 5.81
CA PHE A 123 4.25 -0.11 7.13
C PHE A 123 2.73 0.12 7.08
N TYR A 124 1.95 -0.75 7.71
CA TYR A 124 0.52 -0.53 8.06
C TYR A 124 0.44 0.48 9.23
N GLU A 125 -0.41 1.51 9.23
CA GLU A 125 -1.88 1.53 9.40
C GLU A 125 -2.46 2.88 8.90
N VAL A 126 -3.46 2.86 8.02
CA VAL A 126 -4.37 4.01 7.83
C VAL A 126 -5.80 3.54 8.11
N ASN A 127 -6.23 3.67 9.36
CA ASN A 127 -7.66 3.83 9.63
C ASN A 127 -8.01 5.21 9.12
N THR A 128 -8.91 5.29 8.13
CA THR A 128 -9.60 6.51 7.66
C THR A 128 -8.96 7.78 8.18
N CYS A 129 -7.85 8.14 7.56
CA CYS A 129 -7.01 9.21 8.03
C CYS A 129 -7.81 10.52 7.91
N THR A 130 -8.37 10.98 9.02
CA THR A 130 -8.79 12.37 9.15
C THR A 130 -7.54 13.17 9.50
N SER A 131 -7.53 14.44 9.13
CA SER A 131 -6.40 15.36 9.36
C SER A 131 -5.95 15.47 10.82
N SER A 132 -6.67 14.84 11.77
CA SER A 132 -6.41 14.78 13.20
C SER A 132 -5.38 13.75 13.65
N ASP A 133 -4.99 12.78 12.81
CA ASP A 133 -4.12 11.66 13.24
C ASP A 133 -2.62 11.92 13.00
N ILE A 134 -2.26 13.14 12.56
CA ILE A 134 -0.88 13.55 12.23
C ILE A 134 -0.20 14.33 13.36
N ASP A 135 -0.92 14.67 14.44
CA ASP A 135 -0.37 15.37 15.60
C ASP A 135 0.24 14.41 16.65
#